data_AF-A0A8S0XA65-F1
#
_entry.id   AF-A0A8S0XA65-F1
#
_cell.length_a   1.000
_cell.length_b   1.000
_cell.length_c   1.000
_cell.angle_alpha   90.00
_cell.angle_beta   90.00
_cell.angle_gamma   90.00
#
_symmetry.space_group_name_H-M   'P 1'
#
loop_
_entity.id
_entity.type
_entity.pdbx_description
1 polymer ?
#
loop_
_entity_poly.entity_id
_entity_poly.type
_entity_poly.pdbx_seq_one_letter_code
_entity_poly.pdbx_strand_id
1 'polypeptide(L)'
;MPKLGISEQNIIYYANLAEFYSIQKLRRFADKNLVRLYLLCYAHHRFLKINDHLVSSLIQKMSKYADGADDYQRSKIELMETVDSQLRKQAFQVMAINIDDRIPDHQIRAKAFEVVPLEGYKQFLKDFNKPNLDRDFYRWQYYGEIALTIKKNIRPLFKVLEFSCTNDNLTRAVAFLRRHLEGGQPFRDYRYQDVPMNFCPKSLKKFLTYKVSINGQPAVKKVDGDRYESMVYHQLKQGIANTAVFVKDSHWYCSMEDDLIDIGEWTQNKEKILKELNMPLLSMDIVNMLNHSKPT
;
A
#
# COMPACT_ATOMS: atom_id res chain seq x y z
N MET A 1 -11.65 -4.23 26.21
CA MET A 1 -10.84 -3.39 27.10
C MET A 1 -11.40 -1.99 27.35
N PRO A 2 -11.92 -1.23 26.37
CA PRO A 2 -12.33 0.16 26.59
C PRO A 2 -13.36 0.36 27.72
N LYS A 3 -14.26 -0.61 27.91
CA LYS A 3 -15.30 -0.58 28.95
C LYS A 3 -14.79 -0.70 30.39
N LEU A 4 -13.52 -1.07 30.60
CA LEU A 4 -12.96 -1.23 31.94
C LEU A 4 -12.39 0.09 32.50
N GLY A 5 -12.23 1.13 31.67
CA GLY A 5 -11.67 2.43 32.12
C GLY A 5 -10.23 2.34 32.64
N ILE A 6 -9.48 1.33 32.19
CA ILE A 6 -8.09 1.10 32.62
C ILE A 6 -7.17 1.76 31.60
N SER A 7 -6.20 2.55 32.08
CA SER A 7 -5.18 3.15 31.22
C SER A 7 -4.32 2.09 30.52
N GLU A 8 -3.79 2.41 29.34
CA GLU A 8 -2.94 1.50 28.57
C GLU A 8 -1.74 0.99 29.40
N GLN A 9 -1.09 1.88 30.15
CA GLN A 9 0.03 1.52 31.05
C GLN A 9 -0.37 0.45 32.07
N ASN A 10 -1.58 0.55 32.64
CA ASN A 10 -2.09 -0.44 33.58
C ASN A 10 -2.45 -1.75 32.88
N ILE A 11 -2.95 -1.70 31.64
CA ILE A 11 -3.17 -2.91 30.82
C ILE A 11 -1.86 -3.65 30.61
N ILE A 12 -0.79 -2.95 30.21
CA ILE A 12 0.54 -3.52 30.03
C ILE A 12 1.07 -4.09 31.35
N TYR A 13 0.95 -3.34 32.44
CA TYR A 13 1.37 -3.79 33.77
C TYR A 13 0.67 -5.10 34.18
N TYR A 14 -0.66 -5.16 34.06
CA TYR A 14 -1.44 -6.35 34.39
C TYR A 14 -1.16 -7.53 33.45
N ALA A 15 -0.91 -7.27 32.17
CA ALA A 15 -0.47 -8.29 31.21
C ALA A 15 0.87 -8.89 31.62
N ASN A 16 1.84 -8.06 32.02
CA ASN A 16 3.15 -8.50 32.48
C ASN A 16 3.07 -9.32 33.77
N LEU A 17 2.17 -8.96 34.69
CA LEU A 17 1.91 -9.78 35.88
C LEU A 17 1.36 -11.16 35.52
N ALA A 18 0.49 -11.26 34.51
CA ALA A 18 -0.01 -12.54 34.03
C ALA A 18 1.11 -13.44 33.47
N GLU A 19 2.10 -12.85 32.80
CA GLU A 19 3.26 -13.56 32.25
C GLU A 19 4.28 -13.93 33.34
N PHE A 20 4.46 -13.08 34.35
CA PHE A 20 5.35 -13.31 35.47
C PHE A 20 4.92 -14.49 36.36
N TYR A 21 3.61 -14.64 36.61
CA TYR A 21 3.12 -15.72 37.46
C TYR A 21 2.96 -17.04 36.70
N SER A 22 3.36 -18.15 37.33
CA SER A 22 3.05 -19.48 36.79
C SER A 22 1.54 -19.76 36.84
N ILE A 23 1.07 -20.64 35.94
CA ILE A 23 -0.34 -21.06 35.87
C ILE A 23 -0.83 -21.57 37.23
N GLN A 24 0.01 -22.32 37.96
CA GLN A 24 -0.33 -22.84 39.29
C GLN A 24 -0.49 -21.72 40.32
N LYS A 25 0.38 -20.69 40.28
CA LYS A 25 0.26 -19.52 41.16
C LYS A 25 -1.01 -18.76 40.84
N LEU A 26 -1.27 -18.42 39.58
CA LEU A 26 -2.50 -17.72 39.16
C LEU A 26 -3.77 -18.46 39.60
N ARG A 27 -3.81 -19.80 39.49
CA ARG A 27 -4.95 -20.60 39.96
C ARG A 27 -5.19 -20.52 41.47
N ARG A 28 -4.14 -20.33 42.27
CA ARG A 28 -4.21 -20.28 43.73
C ARG A 28 -4.56 -18.90 44.30
N PHE A 29 -4.61 -17.85 43.48
CA PHE A 29 -5.03 -16.52 43.94
C PHE A 29 -6.45 -16.59 44.51
N ALA A 30 -6.64 -15.95 45.67
CA ALA A 30 -7.93 -15.88 46.34
C ALA A 30 -8.93 -15.05 45.52
N ASP A 31 -8.50 -13.88 45.03
CA ASP A 31 -9.32 -13.03 44.18
C ASP A 31 -9.32 -13.52 42.72
N LYS A 32 -10.41 -14.16 42.33
CA LYS A 32 -10.59 -14.65 40.95
C LYS A 32 -10.85 -13.52 39.94
N ASN A 33 -11.41 -12.39 40.37
CA ASN A 33 -11.65 -11.27 39.47
C ASN A 33 -10.34 -10.59 39.08
N LEU A 34 -9.40 -10.47 40.02
CA LEU A 34 -8.05 -9.99 39.74
C LEU A 34 -7.32 -10.87 38.73
N VAL A 35 -7.42 -12.21 38.86
CA VAL A 35 -6.82 -13.14 37.88
C VAL A 35 -7.47 -12.98 36.50
N ARG A 36 -8.80 -12.85 36.44
CA ARG A 36 -9.52 -12.59 35.18
C ARG A 36 -9.04 -11.30 34.53
N LEU A 37 -8.84 -10.24 35.32
CA LEU A 37 -8.31 -8.97 34.83
C LEU A 37 -6.92 -9.16 34.21
N TYR A 38 -5.99 -9.81 34.92
CA TYR A 38 -4.64 -10.07 34.39
C TYR A 38 -4.67 -10.83 33.07
N LEU A 39 -5.48 -11.89 32.99
CA LEU A 39 -5.61 -12.70 31.77
C LEU A 39 -6.27 -11.94 30.61
N LEU A 40 -7.27 -11.09 30.90
CA LEU A 40 -7.88 -10.23 29.88
C LEU A 40 -6.91 -9.19 29.35
N CYS A 41 -6.14 -8.54 30.22
CA CYS A 41 -5.09 -7.60 29.83
C CYS A 41 -4.02 -8.31 29.00
N TYR A 42 -3.58 -9.51 29.40
CA TYR A 42 -2.64 -10.32 28.64
C TYR A 42 -3.16 -10.69 27.26
N ALA A 43 -4.40 -11.18 27.16
CA ALA A 43 -5.01 -11.56 25.89
C ALA A 43 -5.14 -10.35 24.94
N HIS A 44 -5.52 -9.18 25.47
CA HIS A 44 -5.62 -7.95 24.69
C HIS A 44 -4.24 -7.46 24.23
N HIS A 45 -3.26 -7.38 25.13
CA HIS A 45 -1.90 -6.97 24.78
C HIS A 45 -1.29 -7.91 23.71
N ARG A 46 -1.55 -9.22 23.83
CA ARG A 46 -1.10 -10.19 22.84
C ARG A 46 -1.80 -10.01 21.49
N PHE A 47 -3.09 -9.67 21.47
CA PHE A 47 -3.83 -9.38 20.25
C PHE A 47 -3.24 -8.17 19.50
N LEU A 48 -2.96 -7.07 20.21
CA LEU A 48 -2.34 -5.87 19.61
C LEU A 48 -0.95 -6.20 19.04
N LYS A 49 -0.13 -6.96 19.78
CA LYS A 49 1.18 -7.43 19.30
C LYS A 49 1.09 -8.33 18.06
N ILE A 50 0.07 -9.18 17.98
CA ILE A 50 -0.17 -9.99 16.77
C ILE A 50 -0.47 -9.08 15.59
N ASN A 51 -1.29 -8.04 15.77
CA ASN A 51 -1.57 -7.07 14.71
C ASN A 51 -0.31 -6.32 14.27
N ASP A 52 0.58 -5.92 15.20
CA ASP A 52 1.88 -5.32 14.84
C ASP A 52 2.69 -6.23 13.92
N HIS A 53 2.70 -7.54 14.19
CA HIS A 53 3.37 -8.53 13.35
C HIS A 53 2.70 -8.69 11.98
N LEU A 54 1.35 -8.64 11.92
CA LEU A 54 0.62 -8.69 10.66
C LEU A 54 0.90 -7.45 9.79
N VAL A 55 0.95 -6.26 10.39
CA VAL A 55 1.32 -5.01 9.70
C VAL A 55 2.76 -5.10 9.19
N SER A 56 3.69 -5.53 10.04
CA SER A 56 5.10 -5.71 9.65
C SER A 56 5.27 -6.70 8.49
N SER A 57 4.50 -7.80 8.51
CA SER A 57 4.46 -8.78 7.42
C SER A 57 3.92 -8.18 6.12
N LEU A 58 2.86 -7.36 6.20
CA LEU A 58 2.33 -6.64 5.05
C LEU A 58 3.40 -5.71 4.44
N ILE A 59 4.08 -4.91 5.28
CA ILE A 59 5.14 -3.99 4.84
C ILE A 59 6.28 -4.75 4.16
N GLN A 60 6.76 -5.83 4.78
CA GLN A 60 7.86 -6.64 4.26
C GLN A 60 7.49 -7.26 2.91
N LYS A 61 6.31 -7.88 2.80
CA LYS A 61 5.86 -8.51 1.55
C LYS A 61 5.66 -7.48 0.44
N MET A 62 5.03 -6.34 0.74
CA MET A 62 4.84 -5.28 -0.24
C MET A 62 6.16 -4.65 -0.69
N SER A 63 7.16 -4.60 0.19
CA SER A 63 8.53 -4.18 -0.19
C SER A 63 9.17 -5.19 -1.13
N LYS A 64 9.10 -6.49 -0.83
CA LYS A 64 9.59 -7.55 -1.71
C LYS A 64 8.97 -7.50 -3.12
N TYR A 65 7.67 -7.20 -3.22
CA TYR A 65 7.01 -7.06 -4.52
C TYR A 65 7.41 -5.77 -5.25
N ALA A 66 7.72 -4.69 -4.53
CA ALA A 66 8.27 -3.48 -5.12
C ALA A 66 9.68 -3.72 -5.67
N ASP A 67 10.55 -4.38 -4.90
CA ASP A 67 11.90 -4.74 -5.34
C ASP A 67 11.84 -5.64 -6.59
N GLY A 68 10.96 -6.66 -6.59
CA GLY A 68 10.73 -7.51 -7.75
C GLY A 68 10.18 -6.76 -8.98
N ALA A 69 9.38 -5.72 -8.78
CA ALA A 69 8.90 -4.87 -9.86
C ALA A 69 10.04 -4.02 -10.47
N ASP A 70 10.96 -3.53 -9.62
CA ASP A 70 12.13 -2.79 -10.05
C ASP A 70 13.13 -3.66 -10.82
N ASP A 71 13.38 -4.89 -10.35
CA ASP A 71 14.23 -5.86 -11.04
C ASP A 71 13.63 -6.29 -12.40
N TYR A 72 12.32 -6.54 -12.43
CA TYR A 72 11.61 -6.84 -13.67
C TYR A 72 11.69 -5.68 -14.66
N GLN A 73 11.43 -4.46 -14.18
CA GLN A 73 11.52 -3.24 -14.99
C GLN A 73 12.94 -3.04 -15.54
N ARG A 74 13.98 -3.25 -14.73
CA ARG A 74 15.37 -3.13 -15.17
C ARG A 74 15.67 -4.12 -16.29
N SER A 75 15.36 -5.40 -16.05
CA SER A 75 15.60 -6.49 -17.01
C SER A 75 14.88 -6.26 -18.35
N LYS A 76 13.64 -5.74 -18.32
CA LYS A 76 12.88 -5.44 -19.54
C LYS A 76 13.45 -4.26 -20.32
N ILE A 77 13.93 -3.23 -19.64
CA ILE A 77 14.55 -2.09 -20.30
C ILE A 77 15.88 -2.47 -20.93
N GLU A 78 16.74 -3.22 -20.23
CA GLU A 78 18.02 -3.68 -20.78
C GLU A 78 17.83 -4.52 -22.06
N LEU A 79 16.84 -5.43 -22.05
CA LEU A 79 16.46 -6.20 -23.22
C LEU A 79 15.99 -5.29 -24.37
N MET A 80 15.15 -4.30 -24.07
CA MET A 80 14.66 -3.35 -25.07
C MET A 80 15.75 -2.45 -25.63
N GLU A 81 16.66 -1.95 -24.80
CA GLU A 81 17.79 -1.14 -25.26
C GLU A 81 18.69 -1.92 -26.20
N THR A 82 18.87 -3.22 -25.94
CA THR A 82 19.63 -4.13 -26.82
C THR A 82 18.94 -4.30 -28.17
N VAL A 83 17.62 -4.57 -28.16
CA VAL A 83 16.81 -4.70 -29.38
C VAL A 83 16.78 -3.38 -30.16
N ASP A 84 16.59 -2.26 -29.47
CA ASP A 84 16.53 -0.91 -30.05
C ASP A 84 17.88 -0.51 -30.67
N SER A 85 19.00 -0.89 -30.04
CA SER A 85 20.34 -0.77 -30.63
C SER A 85 20.48 -1.56 -31.93
N GLN A 86 19.98 -2.80 -31.97
CA GLN A 86 19.98 -3.63 -33.18
C GLN A 86 19.09 -3.02 -34.28
N LEU A 87 17.89 -2.57 -33.93
CA LEU A 87 16.97 -1.92 -34.87
C LEU A 87 17.57 -0.63 -35.44
N ARG A 88 18.22 0.19 -34.60
CA ARG A 88 18.95 1.39 -35.04
C ARG A 88 20.08 1.06 -36.01
N LYS A 89 20.84 -0.02 -35.75
CA LYS A 89 21.91 -0.46 -36.65
C LYS A 89 21.36 -0.91 -38.01
N GLN A 90 20.26 -1.65 -38.03
CA GLN A 90 19.58 -2.06 -39.26
C GLN A 90 19.01 -0.86 -40.02
N ALA A 91 18.39 0.10 -39.32
CA ALA A 91 17.90 1.34 -39.92
C ALA A 91 19.03 2.15 -40.56
N PHE A 92 20.16 2.28 -39.85
CA PHE A 92 21.36 2.94 -40.39
C PHE A 92 21.87 2.24 -41.65
N GLN A 93 21.95 0.91 -41.66
CA GLN A 93 22.40 0.14 -42.83
C GLN A 93 21.46 0.36 -44.03
N VAL A 94 20.14 0.37 -43.82
CA VAL A 94 19.17 0.67 -44.88
C VAL A 94 19.33 2.10 -45.40
N MET A 95 19.50 3.09 -44.52
CA MET A 95 19.70 4.49 -44.93
C MET A 95 21.04 4.70 -45.64
N ALA A 96 22.09 3.97 -45.25
CA ALA A 96 23.41 4.05 -45.88
C ALA A 96 23.39 3.53 -47.32
N ILE A 97 22.60 2.49 -47.62
CA ILE A 97 22.41 1.96 -48.98
C ILE A 97 21.83 3.04 -49.91
N ASN A 98 21.00 3.94 -49.40
CA ASN A 98 20.40 5.03 -50.18
C ASN A 98 21.39 6.14 -50.57
N ILE A 99 22.56 6.22 -49.94
CA ILE A 99 23.57 7.28 -50.17
C ILE A 99 24.81 6.68 -50.89
N ASP A 100 24.86 5.36 -51.08
CA ASP A 100 25.99 4.70 -51.74
C ASP A 100 25.87 4.81 -53.28
N ASP A 101 26.61 5.74 -53.86
CA ASP A 101 26.68 5.97 -55.32
C ASP A 101 27.16 4.74 -56.12
N ARG A 102 27.69 3.71 -55.46
CA ARG A 102 28.11 2.44 -56.10
C ARG A 102 26.92 1.52 -56.38
N ILE A 103 25.77 1.75 -55.75
CA ILE A 103 24.58 0.91 -55.88
C ILE A 103 23.65 1.58 -56.89
N PRO A 104 23.37 0.96 -58.06
CA PRO A 104 22.43 1.52 -59.01
C PRO A 104 21.01 1.68 -58.40
N ASP A 105 20.33 2.78 -58.70
CA ASP A 105 19.02 3.14 -58.15
C ASP A 105 17.98 2.01 -58.17
N HIS A 106 17.97 1.21 -59.24
CA HIS A 106 17.03 0.10 -59.42
C HIS A 106 17.27 -1.07 -58.43
N GLN A 107 18.46 -1.17 -57.81
CA GLN A 107 18.85 -2.24 -56.88
C GLN A 107 18.77 -1.85 -55.41
N ILE A 108 18.64 -0.55 -55.09
CA ILE A 108 18.58 -0.02 -53.73
C ILE A 108 17.54 -0.77 -52.89
N ARG A 109 16.35 -1.02 -53.45
CA ARG A 109 15.27 -1.70 -52.74
C ARG A 109 15.57 -3.18 -52.46
N ALA A 110 16.20 -3.88 -53.41
CA ALA A 110 16.59 -5.27 -53.22
C ALA A 110 17.68 -5.39 -52.13
N LYS A 111 18.66 -4.49 -52.15
CA LYS A 111 19.73 -4.40 -51.14
C LYS A 111 19.20 -4.03 -49.75
N ALA A 112 18.23 -3.12 -49.66
CA ALA A 112 17.57 -2.82 -48.39
C ALA A 112 16.84 -4.05 -47.81
N PHE A 113 16.26 -4.90 -48.66
CA PHE A 113 15.60 -6.14 -48.23
C PHE A 113 16.56 -7.26 -47.83
N GLU A 114 17.83 -7.20 -48.22
CA GLU A 114 18.88 -8.08 -47.66
C GLU A 114 19.16 -7.75 -46.18
N VAL A 115 19.03 -6.49 -45.79
CA VAL A 115 19.23 -6.03 -44.40
C VAL A 115 18.01 -6.31 -43.53
N VAL A 116 16.82 -6.00 -44.04
CA VAL A 116 15.53 -6.27 -43.37
C VAL A 116 14.59 -6.96 -44.36
N PRO A 117 14.25 -8.25 -44.19
CA PRO A 117 13.38 -8.97 -45.10
C PRO A 117 12.01 -8.30 -45.28
N LEU A 118 11.48 -8.33 -46.51
CA LEU A 118 10.19 -7.71 -46.85
C LEU A 118 9.04 -8.18 -45.95
N GLU A 119 9.03 -9.47 -45.59
CA GLU A 119 8.00 -10.07 -44.72
C GLU A 119 7.96 -9.43 -43.33
N GLY A 120 9.13 -9.06 -42.79
CA GLY A 120 9.30 -8.45 -41.47
C GLY A 120 9.34 -6.91 -41.49
N TYR A 121 9.44 -6.29 -42.66
CA TYR A 121 9.73 -4.86 -42.80
C TYR A 121 8.65 -3.96 -42.16
N LYS A 122 7.37 -4.34 -42.26
CA LYS A 122 6.27 -3.61 -41.61
C LYS A 122 6.35 -3.67 -40.08
N GLN A 123 6.80 -4.79 -39.52
CA GLN A 123 6.96 -4.96 -38.08
C GLN A 123 8.18 -4.19 -37.59
N PHE A 124 9.30 -4.28 -38.31
CA PHE A 124 10.50 -3.48 -38.09
C PHE A 124 10.19 -1.97 -38.00
N LEU A 125 9.43 -1.41 -38.96
CA LEU A 125 9.04 0.01 -38.93
C LEU A 125 8.16 0.36 -37.72
N LYS A 126 7.28 -0.55 -37.28
CA LYS A 126 6.43 -0.33 -36.10
C LYS A 126 7.26 -0.32 -34.82
N ASP A 127 8.17 -1.28 -34.68
CA ASP A 127 9.01 -1.44 -33.49
C ASP A 127 10.04 -0.31 -33.39
N PHE A 128 10.61 0.12 -34.52
CA PHE A 128 11.53 1.26 -34.58
C PHE A 128 10.84 2.60 -34.23
N ASN A 129 9.59 2.81 -34.64
CA ASN A 129 8.89 4.07 -34.45
C ASN A 129 8.53 4.36 -32.97
N LYS A 130 8.31 3.32 -32.14
CA LYS A 130 7.90 3.50 -30.73
C LYS A 130 8.49 2.43 -29.80
N PRO A 131 9.73 2.61 -29.32
CA PRO A 131 10.18 1.85 -28.17
C PRO A 131 9.34 2.26 -26.94
N ASN A 132 8.68 1.30 -26.30
CA ASN A 132 7.97 1.54 -25.03
C ASN A 132 9.00 1.61 -23.89
N LEU A 133 9.56 2.80 -23.68
CA LEU A 133 10.57 3.07 -22.64
C LEU A 133 9.96 3.52 -21.29
N ASP A 134 8.64 3.42 -21.14
CA ASP A 134 7.97 3.83 -19.91
C ASP A 134 8.28 2.83 -18.78
N ARG A 135 9.15 3.23 -17.85
CA ARG A 135 9.58 2.38 -16.72
C ARG A 135 8.40 1.89 -15.89
N ASP A 136 7.44 2.78 -15.63
CA ASP A 136 6.29 2.45 -14.80
C ASP A 136 5.35 1.47 -15.50
N PHE A 137 5.36 1.42 -16.84
CA PHE A 137 4.61 0.39 -17.57
C PHE A 137 5.06 -1.01 -17.17
N TYR A 138 6.37 -1.28 -17.15
CA TYR A 138 6.90 -2.60 -16.80
C TYR A 138 6.69 -2.95 -15.33
N ARG A 139 6.79 -1.96 -14.42
CA ARG A 139 6.45 -2.15 -13.01
C ARG A 139 5.00 -2.60 -12.82
N TRP A 140 4.06 -1.91 -13.47
CA TRP A 140 2.64 -2.25 -13.36
C TRP A 140 2.23 -3.47 -14.18
N GLN A 141 3.00 -3.83 -15.21
CA GLN A 141 2.91 -5.13 -15.86
C GLN A 141 3.26 -6.25 -14.88
N TYR A 142 4.39 -6.14 -14.18
CA TYR A 142 4.81 -7.12 -13.16
C TYR A 142 3.74 -7.31 -12.09
N TYR A 143 3.17 -6.24 -11.54
CA TYR A 143 2.06 -6.34 -10.58
C TYR A 143 0.84 -7.08 -11.12
N GLY A 144 0.55 -6.95 -12.42
CA GLY A 144 -0.47 -7.75 -13.09
C GLY A 144 -0.11 -9.24 -13.17
N GLU A 145 1.14 -9.56 -13.50
CA GLU A 145 1.64 -10.95 -13.60
C GLU A 145 1.63 -11.67 -12.24
N ILE A 146 1.99 -10.97 -11.16
CA ILE A 146 2.04 -11.56 -9.80
C ILE A 146 0.77 -11.34 -8.98
N ALA A 147 -0.31 -10.86 -9.59
CA ALA A 147 -1.53 -10.45 -8.88
C ALA A 147 -2.12 -11.57 -8.01
N LEU A 148 -2.13 -12.82 -8.50
CA LEU A 148 -2.61 -13.97 -7.71
C LEU A 148 -1.77 -14.20 -6.44
N THR A 149 -0.46 -14.02 -6.53
CA THR A 149 0.46 -14.14 -5.39
C THR A 149 0.20 -13.03 -4.38
N ILE A 150 0.00 -11.79 -4.84
CA ILE A 150 -0.35 -10.65 -3.97
C ILE A 150 -1.67 -10.92 -3.26
N LYS A 151 -2.71 -11.32 -3.99
CA LYS A 151 -4.04 -11.63 -3.44
C LYS A 151 -3.97 -12.72 -2.38
N LYS A 152 -3.25 -13.82 -2.62
CA LYS A 152 -3.09 -14.90 -1.64
C LYS A 152 -2.38 -14.43 -0.36
N ASN A 153 -1.43 -13.52 -0.50
CA ASN A 153 -0.52 -13.15 0.59
C ASN A 153 -0.92 -11.91 1.40
N ILE A 154 -1.55 -10.92 0.76
CA ILE A 154 -1.82 -9.60 1.33
C ILE A 154 -3.31 -9.43 1.64
N ARG A 155 -4.20 -9.97 0.81
CA ARG A 155 -5.64 -9.83 1.00
C ARG A 155 -6.13 -10.33 2.37
N PRO A 156 -5.65 -11.47 2.91
CA PRO A 156 -6.04 -11.89 4.26
C PRO A 156 -5.64 -10.86 5.33
N LEU A 157 -4.45 -10.27 5.21
CA LEU A 157 -3.96 -9.23 6.12
C LEU A 157 -4.84 -7.98 6.00
N PHE A 158 -5.14 -7.56 4.77
CA PHE A 158 -6.00 -6.41 4.51
C PHE A 158 -7.42 -6.57 5.07
N LYS A 159 -7.97 -7.78 5.05
CA LYS A 159 -9.31 -8.07 5.58
C LYS A 159 -9.39 -7.99 7.10
N VAL A 160 -8.32 -8.37 7.80
CA VAL A 160 -8.31 -8.45 9.28
C VAL A 160 -7.87 -7.13 9.91
N LEU A 161 -6.91 -6.42 9.31
CA LEU A 161 -6.37 -5.17 9.84
C LEU A 161 -7.33 -4.00 9.57
N GLU A 162 -7.65 -3.23 10.61
CA GLU A 162 -8.46 -2.00 10.51
C GLU A 162 -7.58 -0.78 10.24
N PHE A 163 -7.65 -0.24 9.02
CA PHE A 163 -6.85 0.92 8.60
C PHE A 163 -7.62 2.23 8.76
N SER A 164 -7.00 3.19 9.43
CA SER A 164 -7.42 4.59 9.50
C SER A 164 -6.46 5.42 8.65
N CYS A 165 -6.97 6.24 7.74
CA CYS A 165 -6.12 7.03 6.83
C CYS A 165 -6.42 8.52 7.01
N THR A 166 -5.39 9.37 7.05
CA THR A 166 -5.55 10.83 7.06
C THR A 166 -6.07 11.36 5.72
N ASN A 167 -5.83 10.62 4.63
CA ASN A 167 -6.31 10.97 3.30
C ASN A 167 -7.67 10.34 3.00
N ASP A 168 -8.71 11.17 2.94
CA ASP A 168 -10.08 10.77 2.59
C ASP A 168 -10.20 9.94 1.31
N ASN A 169 -9.38 10.24 0.29
CA ASN A 169 -9.44 9.49 -0.96
C ASN A 169 -8.95 8.05 -0.77
N LEU A 170 -7.91 7.85 0.05
CA LEU A 170 -7.43 6.52 0.40
C LEU A 170 -8.45 5.78 1.29
N THR A 171 -9.05 6.48 2.26
CA THR A 171 -10.15 5.94 3.08
C THR A 171 -11.30 5.41 2.21
N ARG A 172 -11.73 6.19 1.20
CA ARG A 172 -12.76 5.77 0.24
C ARG A 172 -12.32 4.57 -0.60
N ALA A 173 -11.06 4.52 -1.03
CA ALA A 173 -10.52 3.40 -1.81
C ALA A 173 -10.45 2.10 -0.99
N VAL A 174 -10.03 2.19 0.27
CA VAL A 174 -10.01 1.07 1.23
C VAL A 174 -11.43 0.56 1.49
N ALA A 175 -12.38 1.47 1.78
CA ALA A 175 -13.77 1.11 2.01
C ALA A 175 -14.41 0.47 0.77
N PHE A 176 -14.13 1.00 -0.43
CA PHE A 176 -14.57 0.41 -1.69
C PHE A 176 -13.99 -0.99 -1.89
N LEU A 177 -12.68 -1.17 -1.68
CA LEU A 177 -12.04 -2.46 -1.86
C LEU A 177 -12.58 -3.51 -0.87
N ARG A 178 -12.82 -3.14 0.40
CA ARG A 178 -13.47 -4.04 1.37
C ARG A 178 -14.85 -4.48 0.90
N ARG A 179 -15.72 -3.54 0.53
CA ARG A 179 -17.07 -3.83 0.03
C ARG A 179 -17.03 -4.74 -1.20
N HIS A 180 -16.11 -4.49 -2.13
CA HIS A 180 -15.93 -5.33 -3.31
C HIS A 180 -15.52 -6.78 -2.93
N LEU A 181 -14.59 -6.94 -1.99
CA LEU A 181 -14.10 -8.24 -1.55
C LEU A 181 -15.14 -9.04 -0.73
N GLU A 182 -16.15 -8.37 -0.20
CA GLU A 182 -17.31 -8.96 0.49
C GLU A 182 -18.44 -9.28 -0.50
N GLY A 183 -18.72 -8.39 -1.46
CA GLY A 183 -19.84 -8.49 -2.38
C GLY A 183 -19.66 -9.45 -3.55
N GLY A 184 -18.45 -9.96 -3.81
CA GLY A 184 -18.18 -11.01 -4.81
C GLY A 184 -18.39 -10.61 -6.28
N GLN A 185 -18.90 -9.40 -6.55
CA GLN A 185 -19.07 -8.85 -7.89
C GLN A 185 -17.70 -8.73 -8.60
N PRO A 186 -17.55 -9.17 -9.85
CA PRO A 186 -16.27 -9.06 -10.55
C PRO A 186 -15.95 -7.59 -10.88
N PHE A 187 -14.66 -7.23 -10.85
CA PHE A 187 -14.21 -5.86 -11.08
C PHE A 187 -14.64 -5.27 -12.44
N ARG A 188 -14.87 -6.16 -13.43
CA ARG A 188 -15.26 -5.80 -14.80
C ARG A 188 -16.63 -5.14 -14.89
N ASP A 189 -17.47 -5.33 -13.88
CA ASP A 189 -18.85 -4.84 -13.87
C ASP A 189 -18.97 -3.42 -13.31
N TYR A 190 -17.95 -2.92 -12.61
CA TYR A 190 -17.95 -1.54 -12.15
C TYR A 190 -17.76 -0.56 -13.31
N ARG A 191 -18.50 0.55 -13.27
CA ARG A 191 -18.23 1.69 -14.14
C ARG A 191 -17.02 2.43 -13.60
N TYR A 192 -16.23 3.02 -14.50
CA TYR A 192 -15.02 3.76 -14.13
C TYR A 192 -15.26 4.88 -13.10
N GLN A 193 -16.45 5.50 -13.12
CA GLN A 193 -16.82 6.59 -12.21
C GLN A 193 -17.11 6.10 -10.79
N ASP A 194 -17.54 4.84 -10.64
CA ASP A 194 -17.89 4.25 -9.34
C ASP A 194 -16.64 3.79 -8.56
N VAL A 195 -15.50 3.64 -9.26
CA VAL A 195 -14.23 3.19 -8.66
C VAL A 195 -13.41 4.41 -8.18
N PRO A 196 -13.09 4.52 -6.87
CA PRO A 196 -12.30 5.63 -6.36
C PRO A 196 -10.88 5.64 -6.92
N MET A 197 -10.55 6.57 -7.81
CA MET A 197 -9.21 6.67 -8.42
C MET A 197 -8.37 7.85 -7.90
N ASN A 198 -8.92 8.69 -7.02
CA ASN A 198 -8.26 9.95 -6.61
C ASN A 198 -7.15 9.77 -5.58
N PHE A 199 -7.05 8.59 -4.96
CA PHE A 199 -5.99 8.26 -4.02
C PHE A 199 -4.64 7.99 -4.71
N CYS A 200 -4.64 7.66 -6.01
CA CYS A 200 -3.43 7.32 -6.75
C CYS A 200 -2.88 8.50 -7.57
N PRO A 201 -1.54 8.59 -7.77
CA PRO A 201 -0.92 9.64 -8.59
C PRO A 201 -1.47 9.66 -10.01
N LYS A 202 -1.67 10.87 -10.56
CA LYS A 202 -2.25 11.07 -11.91
C LYS A 202 -1.43 10.36 -13.00
N SER A 203 -0.11 10.31 -12.86
CA SER A 203 0.80 9.62 -13.80
C SER A 203 0.55 8.11 -13.87
N LEU A 204 0.19 7.49 -12.74
CA LEU A 204 0.02 6.04 -12.64
C LEU A 204 -1.38 5.56 -13.02
N LYS A 205 -2.38 6.45 -13.03
CA LYS A 205 -3.77 6.12 -13.40
C LYS A 205 -3.88 5.42 -14.75
N LYS A 206 -3.02 5.76 -15.70
CA LYS A 206 -3.03 5.15 -17.04
C LYS A 206 -2.74 3.65 -17.01
N PHE A 207 -1.90 3.18 -16.09
CA PHE A 207 -1.51 1.77 -15.97
C PHE A 207 -2.55 0.92 -15.25
N LEU A 208 -3.45 1.55 -14.50
CA LEU A 208 -4.55 0.88 -13.79
C LEU A 208 -5.81 0.73 -14.66
N THR A 209 -5.77 1.21 -15.90
CA THR A 209 -6.97 1.29 -16.74
C THR A 209 -6.73 0.66 -18.10
N TYR A 210 -7.78 0.08 -18.66
CA TYR A 210 -7.78 -0.49 -20.00
C TYR A 210 -9.03 -0.03 -20.75
N LYS A 211 -8.99 -0.12 -22.08
CA LYS A 211 -10.11 0.24 -22.95
C LYS A 211 -10.73 -1.02 -23.53
N VAL A 212 -12.05 -1.14 -23.46
CA VAL A 212 -12.81 -2.23 -24.07
C VAL A 212 -13.66 -1.66 -25.20
N SER A 213 -13.53 -2.23 -26.39
CA SER A 213 -14.38 -1.91 -27.54
C SER A 213 -15.18 -3.15 -27.88
N ILE A 214 -16.51 -3.05 -27.90
CA ILE A 214 -17.40 -4.13 -28.33
C ILE A 214 -18.11 -3.64 -29.60
N ASN A 215 -17.94 -4.38 -30.70
CA ASN A 215 -18.69 -4.24 -31.96
C ASN A 215 -19.04 -2.80 -32.38
N GLY A 216 -18.03 -2.00 -32.75
CA GLY A 216 -18.25 -0.67 -33.34
C GLY A 216 -18.70 0.43 -32.38
N GLN A 217 -18.88 0.14 -31.09
CA GLN A 217 -19.16 1.16 -30.07
C GLN A 217 -17.88 1.87 -29.59
N PRO A 218 -18.01 3.12 -29.08
CA PRO A 218 -16.88 3.85 -28.53
C PRO A 218 -16.23 3.10 -27.38
N ALA A 219 -14.89 3.09 -27.37
CA ALA A 219 -14.12 2.34 -26.39
C ALA A 219 -14.41 2.82 -24.95
N VAL A 220 -14.95 1.93 -24.12
CA VAL A 220 -15.27 2.20 -22.72
C VAL A 220 -14.02 1.99 -21.87
N LYS A 221 -13.68 3.01 -21.06
CA LYS A 221 -12.58 2.92 -20.10
C LYS A 221 -13.01 2.11 -18.89
N LYS A 222 -12.24 1.08 -18.53
CA LYS A 222 -12.42 0.23 -17.35
C LYS A 222 -11.17 0.21 -16.47
N VAL A 223 -11.33 -0.22 -15.22
CA VAL A 223 -10.25 -0.35 -14.23
C VAL A 223 -9.81 -1.80 -14.16
N ASP A 224 -8.51 -2.03 -14.22
CA ASP A 224 -7.89 -3.33 -13.96
C ASP A 224 -7.91 -3.57 -12.44
N GLY A 225 -8.74 -4.53 -11.99
CA GLY A 225 -8.91 -4.83 -10.57
C GLY A 225 -7.66 -5.34 -9.88
N ASP A 226 -6.80 -6.06 -10.61
CA ASP A 226 -5.61 -6.69 -10.08
C ASP A 226 -4.54 -5.65 -9.78
N ARG A 227 -4.36 -4.71 -10.72
CA ARG A 227 -3.48 -3.56 -10.54
C ARG A 227 -4.06 -2.56 -9.54
N TYR A 228 -5.38 -2.37 -9.52
CA TYR A 228 -6.05 -1.49 -8.56
C TYR A 228 -5.85 -1.97 -7.12
N GLU A 229 -6.08 -3.25 -6.83
CA GLU A 229 -5.87 -3.83 -5.50
C GLU A 229 -4.40 -3.70 -5.07
N SER A 230 -3.47 -3.99 -5.98
CA SER A 230 -2.03 -3.80 -5.75
C SER A 230 -1.67 -2.34 -5.44
N MET A 231 -2.32 -1.38 -6.11
CA MET A 231 -2.15 0.05 -5.84
C MET A 231 -2.67 0.44 -4.46
N VAL A 232 -3.83 -0.07 -4.03
CA VAL A 232 -4.33 0.18 -2.66
C VAL A 232 -3.32 -0.31 -1.62
N TYR A 233 -2.79 -1.52 -1.79
CA TYR A 233 -1.78 -2.05 -0.86
C TYR A 233 -0.47 -1.26 -0.88
N HIS A 234 -0.04 -0.80 -2.05
CA HIS A 234 1.12 0.08 -2.16
C HIS A 234 0.90 1.39 -1.40
N GLN A 235 -0.26 2.04 -1.57
CA GLN A 235 -0.59 3.29 -0.89
C GLN A 235 -0.74 3.11 0.63
N LEU A 236 -1.27 1.97 1.09
CA LEU A 236 -1.29 1.63 2.52
C LEU A 236 0.13 1.48 3.08
N LYS A 237 1.01 0.73 2.41
CA LYS A 237 2.43 0.59 2.83
C LYS A 237 3.10 1.96 2.94
N GLN A 238 2.97 2.79 1.90
CA GLN A 238 3.57 4.13 1.89
C GLN A 238 2.98 5.04 2.97
N GLY A 239 1.66 4.94 3.18
CA GLY A 239 0.97 5.67 4.23
C GLY A 239 1.44 5.29 5.62
N ILE A 240 1.68 4.00 5.87
CA ILE A 240 2.23 3.53 7.16
C ILE A 240 3.65 4.07 7.37
N ALA A 241 4.50 3.99 6.34
CA ALA A 241 5.88 4.50 6.40
C ALA A 241 5.94 6.02 6.66
N ASN A 242 4.98 6.78 6.12
CA ASN A 242 4.93 8.24 6.25
C ASN A 242 3.95 8.71 7.33
N THR A 243 3.54 7.84 8.27
CA THR A 243 2.62 8.19 9.38
C THR A 243 1.31 8.84 8.94
N ALA A 244 0.79 8.45 7.77
CA ALA A 244 -0.49 8.89 7.22
C ALA A 244 -1.57 7.80 7.25
N VAL A 245 -1.18 6.56 7.55
CA VAL A 245 -2.07 5.42 7.73
C VAL A 245 -1.73 4.75 9.05
N PHE A 246 -2.77 4.52 9.83
CA PHE A 246 -2.71 3.92 11.16
C PHE A 246 -3.52 2.63 11.19
N VAL A 247 -3.23 1.79 12.16
CA VAL A 247 -3.97 0.57 12.47
C VAL A 247 -4.43 0.66 13.91
N LYS A 248 -5.74 0.76 14.11
CA LYS A 248 -6.34 1.05 15.42
C LYS A 248 -5.97 0.01 16.48
N ASP A 249 -6.06 -1.27 16.12
CA ASP A 249 -5.78 -2.38 17.03
C ASP A 249 -4.29 -2.79 17.00
N SER A 250 -3.37 -1.82 17.00
CA SER A 250 -1.92 -2.04 17.00
C SER A 250 -1.27 -1.17 18.08
N HIS A 251 -0.15 -1.62 18.65
CA HIS A 251 0.62 -0.79 19.58
C HIS A 251 1.60 0.14 18.85
N TRP A 252 2.13 -0.29 17.70
CA TRP A 252 3.23 0.42 17.02
C TRP A 252 2.74 1.27 15.85
N TYR A 253 1.54 0.97 15.35
CA TYR A 253 0.98 1.60 14.17
C TYR A 253 -0.36 2.31 14.46
N CYS A 254 -0.77 2.45 15.73
CA CYS A 254 -1.94 3.27 16.10
C CYS A 254 -1.69 4.77 15.87
N SER A 255 -2.77 5.55 15.79
CA SER A 255 -2.66 7.00 15.83
C SER A 255 -2.45 7.45 17.26
N MET A 256 -1.64 8.49 17.48
CA MET A 256 -1.57 9.15 18.79
C MET A 256 -2.95 9.63 19.24
N GLU A 257 -3.80 10.04 18.29
CA GLU A 257 -5.17 10.48 18.57
C GLU A 257 -6.04 9.37 19.17
N ASP A 258 -5.73 8.10 18.87
CA ASP A 258 -6.47 6.96 19.44
C ASP A 258 -6.20 6.79 20.95
N ASP A 259 -5.08 7.33 21.45
CA ASP A 259 -4.70 7.32 22.87
C ASP A 259 -5.14 8.58 23.64
N LEU A 260 -5.62 9.60 22.93
CA LEU A 260 -6.05 10.86 23.52
C LEU A 260 -7.54 10.85 23.87
N ILE A 261 -7.92 11.66 24.85
CA ILE A 261 -9.33 11.96 25.11
C ILE A 261 -9.82 12.83 23.96
N ASP A 262 -10.98 12.47 23.39
CA ASP A 262 -11.61 13.24 22.31
C ASP A 262 -11.74 14.71 22.72
N ILE A 263 -11.45 15.63 21.79
CA ILE A 263 -11.39 17.05 22.14
C ILE A 263 -12.76 17.60 22.54
N GLY A 264 -13.85 17.06 21.98
CA GLY A 264 -15.20 17.38 22.37
C GLY A 264 -15.49 16.91 23.80
N GLU A 265 -15.12 15.67 24.12
CA GLU A 265 -15.25 15.12 25.47
C GLU A 265 -14.41 15.90 26.50
N TRP A 266 -13.14 16.20 26.17
CA TRP A 266 -12.26 16.99 27.02
C TRP A 266 -12.83 18.38 27.29
N THR A 267 -13.32 19.07 26.26
CA THR A 267 -13.86 20.42 26.39
C THR A 267 -15.11 20.44 27.26
N GLN A 268 -15.98 19.43 27.15
CA GLN A 268 -17.22 19.36 27.93
C GLN A 268 -16.98 18.89 29.37
N ASN A 269 -16.06 17.95 29.59
CA ASN A 269 -15.90 17.25 30.87
C ASN A 269 -14.59 17.58 31.59
N LYS A 270 -13.87 18.63 31.18
CA LYS A 270 -12.53 18.99 31.69
C LYS A 270 -12.42 18.93 33.22
N GLU A 271 -13.32 19.60 33.93
CA GLU A 271 -13.27 19.66 35.40
C GLU A 271 -13.48 18.29 36.05
N LYS A 272 -14.37 17.47 35.47
CA LYS A 272 -14.63 16.12 35.96
C LYS A 272 -13.40 15.23 35.76
N ILE A 273 -12.79 15.29 34.57
CA ILE A 273 -11.59 14.53 34.22
C ILE A 273 -10.43 14.95 35.14
N LEU A 274 -10.22 16.25 35.37
CA LEU A 274 -9.17 16.75 36.27
C LEU A 274 -9.37 16.29 37.72
N LYS A 275 -10.62 16.24 38.19
CA LYS A 275 -10.95 15.68 39.52
C LYS A 275 -10.68 14.18 39.61
N GLU A 276 -11.02 13.43 38.57
CA GLU A 276 -10.80 11.97 38.51
C GLU A 276 -9.31 11.60 38.43
N LEU A 277 -8.51 12.39 37.70
CA LEU A 277 -7.06 12.19 37.62
C LEU A 277 -6.37 12.35 38.99
N ASN A 278 -6.97 13.14 39.90
CA ASN A 278 -6.44 13.41 41.24
C ASN A 278 -4.95 13.82 41.22
N MET A 279 -4.57 14.63 40.23
CA MET A 279 -3.21 15.16 40.05
C MET A 279 -3.22 16.66 40.33
N PRO A 280 -2.85 17.10 41.54
CA PRO A 280 -2.98 18.51 41.96
C PRO A 280 -2.24 19.50 41.04
N LEU A 281 -1.09 19.06 40.50
CA LEU A 281 -0.27 19.83 39.56
C LEU A 281 -1.01 20.21 38.27
N LEU A 282 -1.88 19.33 37.75
CA LEU A 282 -2.62 19.59 36.50
C LEU A 282 -3.80 20.56 36.69
N SER A 283 -4.18 20.81 37.94
CA SER A 283 -5.22 21.79 38.32
C SER A 283 -4.63 23.17 38.62
N MET A 284 -3.31 23.29 38.70
CA MET A 284 -2.62 24.56 38.94
C MET A 284 -2.38 25.31 37.62
N ASP A 285 -2.37 26.64 37.70
CA ASP A 285 -1.88 27.46 36.61
C ASP A 285 -0.38 27.20 36.34
N ILE A 286 0.03 27.34 35.08
CA ILE A 286 1.36 26.94 34.62
C ILE A 286 2.49 27.71 35.32
N VAL A 287 2.23 28.98 35.69
CA VAL A 287 3.18 29.81 36.43
C VAL A 287 3.43 29.25 37.83
N ASN A 288 2.39 28.80 38.52
CA ASN A 288 2.49 28.19 39.85
C ASN A 288 3.19 26.84 39.80
N MET A 289 2.96 26.08 38.73
CA MET A 289 3.61 24.79 38.47
C MET A 289 5.12 24.92 38.27
N LEU A 290 5.55 25.93 37.49
CA LEU A 290 6.96 26.23 37.24
C LEU A 290 7.68 26.74 38.49
N ASN A 291 6.98 27.43 39.38
CA ASN A 291 7.55 27.89 40.65
C ASN A 291 7.78 26.74 41.65
N HIS A 292 6.96 25.67 41.61
CA HIS A 292 7.14 24.48 42.45
C HIS A 292 8.26 23.54 41.97
N SER A 293 8.68 23.66 40.71
CA SER A 293 9.67 22.77 40.07
C SER A 293 11.09 23.35 40.04
N LYS A 294 11.29 24.58 40.57
CA LYS A 294 12.64 25.11 40.79
C LYS A 294 13.29 24.42 41.99
N PRO A 295 14.43 23.74 41.83
CA PRO A 295 15.18 23.23 42.97
C PRO A 295 15.68 24.41 43.81
N THR A 296 15.65 24.23 45.12
CA THR A 296 16.23 25.15 46.11
C THR A 296 17.75 25.13 46.04
#